data_AF-A0A452U317-F1
#
_entry.id   AF-A0A452U317-F1
#
_cell.length_a   1.000
_cell.length_b   1.000
_cell.length_c   1.000
_cell.angle_alpha   90.00
_cell.angle_beta   90.00
_cell.angle_gamma   90.00
#
_symmetry.space_group_name_H-M   'P 1'
#
loop_
_entity.id
_entity.type
_entity.pdbx_description
1 polymer ?
#
loop_
_entity_poly.entity_id
_entity_poly.type
_entity_poly.pdbx_seq_one_letter_code
_entity_poly.pdbx_strand_id
1 'polypeptide(L)'
;MATEESIIRIPPYHYIHVLDQNSNVSRVEVGPKTYIRQDNERVLFAPLRMVTVPPRHYCTVANPVSRDPQGAVLFDVTGQVRLRHADLEIRLTQDPFPLYPGEVLEKDISPLQVVLPNTALHLKALLDFEDKNGDKVVAGDEWLFEGPGTYIPRKEVEVLEIIQATVVRQNQALRLRARKECWDREGKERVTGGVDEGC
;
A
#
# COMPACT_ATOMS: atom_id res chain seq x y z
N MET A 1 -29.59 3.40 11.84
CA MET A 1 -29.83 4.51 10.90
C MET A 1 -30.51 3.92 9.67
N ALA A 2 -31.62 4.51 9.23
CA ALA A 2 -32.64 3.87 8.39
C ALA A 2 -32.09 3.21 7.10
N THR A 3 -32.17 1.87 7.02
CA THR A 3 -31.72 1.06 5.87
C THR A 3 -32.87 0.67 4.93
N GLU A 4 -34.07 1.19 5.15
CA GLU A 4 -35.29 0.80 4.43
C GLU A 4 -35.90 1.94 3.59
N GLU A 5 -35.08 2.85 3.08
CA GLU A 5 -35.54 3.82 2.08
C GLU A 5 -35.63 3.15 0.71
N SER A 6 -36.79 3.27 0.04
CA SER A 6 -37.00 2.73 -1.32
C SER A 6 -36.22 3.51 -2.39
N ILE A 7 -35.89 4.77 -2.11
CA ILE A 7 -35.20 5.68 -3.02
C ILE A 7 -34.00 6.26 -2.29
N ILE A 8 -32.81 6.04 -2.82
CA ILE A 8 -31.55 6.47 -2.21
C ILE A 8 -30.82 7.37 -3.18
N ARG A 9 -30.66 8.64 -2.82
CA ARG A 9 -29.88 9.59 -3.61
C ARG A 9 -28.40 9.44 -3.28
N ILE A 10 -27.61 8.93 -4.22
CA ILE A 10 -26.16 8.79 -4.09
C ILE A 10 -25.51 10.07 -4.65
N PRO A 11 -24.88 10.92 -3.80
CA PRO A 11 -24.21 12.13 -4.27
C PRO A 11 -22.97 11.82 -5.14
N PRO A 12 -22.39 12.83 -5.82
CA PRO A 12 -21.07 12.69 -6.45
C PRO A 12 -20.01 12.21 -5.45
N TYR A 13 -19.08 11.36 -5.91
CA TYR A 13 -18.00 10.79 -5.08
C TYR A 13 -18.49 10.04 -3.83
N HIS A 14 -19.69 9.48 -3.89
CA HIS A 14 -20.22 8.58 -2.87
C HIS A 14 -20.59 7.24 -3.50
N TYR A 15 -20.66 6.21 -2.66
CA TYR A 15 -21.06 4.87 -3.04
C TYR A 15 -21.89 4.18 -1.96
N ILE A 16 -22.67 3.20 -2.38
CA ILE A 16 -23.37 2.26 -1.50
C ILE A 16 -23.04 0.82 -1.90
N HIS A 17 -23.25 -0.12 -0.99
CA HIS A 17 -23.30 -1.54 -1.34
C HIS A 17 -24.74 -2.03 -1.34
N VAL A 18 -25.08 -2.76 -2.39
CA VAL A 18 -26.40 -3.38 -2.56
C VAL A 18 -26.21 -4.89 -2.62
N LEU A 19 -26.92 -5.59 -1.75
CA LEU A 19 -27.00 -7.05 -1.70
C LEU A 19 -28.29 -7.49 -2.41
N ASP A 20 -28.16 -8.27 -3.47
CA ASP A 20 -29.28 -9.01 -4.05
C ASP A 20 -29.54 -10.27 -3.22
N GLN A 21 -30.73 -10.40 -2.65
CA GLN A 21 -31.12 -11.52 -1.77
C GLN A 21 -31.39 -12.82 -2.54
N ASN A 22 -31.69 -12.74 -3.84
CA ASN A 22 -31.94 -13.93 -4.65
C ASN A 22 -30.64 -14.65 -4.99
N SER A 23 -29.62 -13.88 -5.37
CA SER A 23 -28.30 -14.39 -5.75
C SER A 23 -27.26 -14.36 -4.63
N ASN A 24 -27.56 -13.69 -3.51
CA ASN A 24 -26.62 -13.33 -2.45
C ASN A 24 -25.39 -12.54 -2.93
N VAL A 25 -25.50 -11.87 -4.09
CA VAL A 25 -24.40 -11.10 -4.67
C VAL A 25 -24.43 -9.67 -4.13
N SER A 26 -23.31 -9.25 -3.54
CA SER A 26 -23.08 -7.87 -3.15
C SER A 26 -22.32 -7.12 -4.24
N ARG A 27 -22.80 -5.94 -4.60
CA ARG A 27 -22.15 -5.06 -5.58
C ARG A 27 -22.09 -3.63 -5.07
N VAL A 28 -21.22 -2.83 -5.70
CA VAL A 28 -21.08 -1.41 -5.40
C VAL A 28 -21.88 -0.58 -6.41
N GLU A 29 -22.60 0.42 -5.92
CA GLU A 29 -23.31 1.40 -6.73
C GLU A 29 -22.72 2.78 -6.47
N VAL A 30 -22.22 3.42 -7.53
CA VAL A 30 -21.51 4.70 -7.49
C VAL A 30 -22.43 5.85 -7.93
N GLY A 31 -22.31 7.01 -7.26
CA GLY A 31 -23.01 8.24 -7.65
C GLY A 31 -22.26 9.06 -8.71
N PRO A 32 -22.87 10.11 -9.29
CA PRO A 32 -24.16 10.69 -8.92
C PRO A 32 -25.34 9.98 -9.57
N LYS A 33 -26.22 9.36 -8.77
CA LYS A 33 -27.47 8.78 -9.25
C LYS A 33 -28.50 8.63 -8.14
N THR A 34 -29.76 8.62 -8.53
CA THR A 34 -30.86 8.22 -7.65
C THR A 34 -31.08 6.72 -7.83
N TYR A 35 -30.68 5.94 -6.83
CA TYR A 35 -30.84 4.50 -6.82
C TYR A 35 -32.25 4.15 -6.33
N ILE A 36 -32.97 3.34 -7.10
CA ILE A 36 -34.29 2.83 -6.73
C ILE A 36 -34.10 1.36 -6.39
N ARG A 37 -34.28 1.03 -5.10
CA ARG A 37 -34.10 -0.33 -4.58
C ARG A 37 -35.22 -1.23 -5.09
N GLN A 38 -34.88 -2.40 -5.60
CA GLN A 38 -35.87 -3.43 -5.93
C GLN A 38 -36.29 -4.22 -4.68
N ASP A 39 -37.35 -5.03 -4.81
CA ASP A 39 -37.89 -5.81 -3.68
C ASP A 39 -36.91 -6.88 -3.17
N ASN A 40 -36.14 -7.48 -4.09
CA ASN A 40 -35.13 -8.49 -3.78
C ASN A 40 -33.78 -7.89 -3.35
N GLU A 41 -33.69 -6.58 -3.15
CA GLU A 41 -32.43 -5.90 -2.86
C GLU A 41 -32.41 -5.28 -1.48
N ARG A 42 -31.26 -5.37 -0.82
CA ARG A 42 -31.00 -4.72 0.45
C ARG A 42 -29.78 -3.83 0.36
N VAL A 43 -29.95 -2.56 0.71
CA VAL A 43 -28.83 -1.63 0.84
C VAL A 43 -28.16 -1.85 2.18
N LEU A 44 -26.84 -2.06 2.17
CA LEU A 44 -26.08 -2.39 3.38
C LEU A 44 -25.81 -1.16 4.26
N PHE A 45 -25.61 0.01 3.65
CA PHE A 45 -25.33 1.27 4.35
C PHE A 45 -25.74 2.48 3.50
N ALA A 46 -25.99 3.61 4.17
CA ALA A 46 -26.25 4.90 3.52
C ALA A 46 -25.03 5.39 2.74
N PRO A 47 -25.18 6.24 1.70
CA PRO A 47 -24.08 6.68 0.84
C PRO A 47 -22.82 7.13 1.61
N LEU A 48 -21.73 6.37 1.44
CA LEU A 48 -20.42 6.68 2.03
C LEU A 48 -19.55 7.43 1.04
N ARG A 49 -18.66 8.27 1.56
CA ARG A 49 -17.68 9.00 0.74
C ARG A 49 -16.65 8.05 0.16
N MET A 50 -16.31 8.24 -1.11
CA MET A 50 -15.18 7.57 -1.74
C MET A 50 -13.86 7.95 -1.08
N VAL A 51 -12.92 7.01 -1.10
CA VAL A 51 -11.56 7.25 -0.63
C VAL A 51 -10.87 8.16 -1.65
N THR A 52 -10.41 9.31 -1.18
CA THR A 52 -9.70 10.30 -2.01
C THR A 52 -8.28 10.43 -1.49
N VAL A 53 -7.31 9.89 -2.22
CA VAL A 53 -5.90 9.95 -1.82
C VAL A 53 -5.27 11.22 -2.40
N PRO A 54 -4.92 12.22 -1.59
CA PRO A 54 -4.33 13.45 -2.09
C PRO A 54 -2.90 13.24 -2.64
N PRO A 55 -2.34 14.23 -3.35
CA PRO A 55 -0.95 14.19 -3.82
C PRO A 55 0.04 13.91 -2.67
N ARG A 56 1.04 13.07 -2.92
CA ARG A 56 2.08 12.67 -1.95
C ARG A 56 1.54 11.94 -0.72
N HIS A 57 0.38 11.33 -0.81
CA HIS A 57 -0.19 10.46 0.22
C HIS A 57 -0.44 9.06 -0.35
N TYR A 58 -0.67 8.12 0.55
CA TYR A 58 -1.06 6.75 0.25
C TYR A 58 -2.08 6.25 1.27
N CYS A 59 -2.79 5.19 0.92
CA CYS A 59 -3.56 4.39 1.86
C CYS A 59 -3.33 2.90 1.60
N THR A 60 -3.61 2.06 2.59
CA THR A 60 -3.51 0.60 2.45
C THR A 60 -4.91 0.00 2.46
N VAL A 61 -5.24 -0.75 1.41
CA VAL A 61 -6.48 -1.49 1.27
C VAL A 61 -6.20 -2.97 1.49
N ALA A 62 -6.90 -3.58 2.45
CA ALA A 62 -6.90 -5.01 2.69
C ALA A 62 -7.96 -5.71 1.83
N ASN A 63 -7.66 -6.93 1.42
CA ASN A 63 -8.46 -7.74 0.49
C ASN A 63 -8.75 -7.02 -0.83
N PRO A 64 -7.75 -6.46 -1.52
CA PRO A 64 -7.96 -5.65 -2.71
C PRO A 64 -8.63 -6.46 -3.83
N VAL A 65 -9.45 -5.79 -4.63
CA VAL A 65 -10.03 -6.41 -5.84
C VAL A 65 -8.95 -6.92 -6.78
N SER A 66 -9.24 -8.06 -7.40
CA SER A 66 -8.47 -8.59 -8.52
C SER A 66 -8.81 -7.79 -9.77
N ARG A 67 -7.78 -7.31 -10.47
CA ARG A 67 -7.91 -6.56 -11.71
C ARG A 67 -7.28 -7.33 -12.87
N ASP A 68 -7.82 -7.16 -14.06
CA ASP A 68 -7.22 -7.65 -15.30
C ASP A 68 -6.02 -6.77 -15.72
N PRO A 69 -5.24 -7.15 -16.76
CA PRO A 69 -4.13 -6.35 -17.26
C PRO A 69 -4.53 -4.94 -17.76
N GLN A 70 -5.81 -4.73 -18.06
CA GLN A 70 -6.40 -3.47 -18.50
C GLN A 70 -6.88 -2.60 -17.31
N GLY A 71 -6.81 -3.12 -16.08
CA GLY A 71 -7.22 -2.44 -14.86
C GLY A 71 -8.71 -2.57 -14.51
N ALA A 72 -9.48 -3.37 -15.26
CA ALA A 72 -10.89 -3.63 -14.97
C ALA A 72 -11.03 -4.67 -13.84
N VAL A 73 -12.05 -4.50 -13.01
CA VAL A 73 -12.32 -5.40 -11.88
C VAL A 73 -12.84 -6.73 -12.39
N LEU A 74 -12.26 -7.82 -11.89
CA LEU A 74 -12.68 -9.18 -12.20
C LEU A 74 -13.87 -9.60 -11.33
N PHE A 75 -14.81 -10.29 -11.95
CA PHE A 75 -15.98 -10.86 -11.29
C PHE A 75 -15.95 -12.38 -11.37
N ASP A 76 -16.53 -13.04 -10.38
CA ASP A 76 -16.75 -14.48 -10.36
C ASP A 76 -17.96 -14.88 -11.24
N VAL A 77 -18.18 -16.18 -11.43
CA VAL A 77 -19.31 -16.73 -12.20
C VAL A 77 -20.68 -16.27 -11.70
N THR A 78 -20.76 -15.92 -10.42
CA THR A 78 -21.96 -15.39 -9.76
C THR A 78 -22.16 -13.89 -9.98
N GLY A 79 -21.16 -13.19 -10.54
CA GLY A 79 -21.15 -11.73 -10.64
C GLY A 79 -20.64 -11.02 -9.39
N GLN A 80 -20.16 -11.75 -8.39
CA GLN A 80 -19.50 -11.16 -7.21
C GLN A 80 -18.08 -10.69 -7.57
N VAL A 81 -17.64 -9.59 -6.97
CA VAL A 81 -16.27 -9.09 -7.13
C VAL A 81 -15.23 -10.08 -6.60
N ARG A 82 -14.20 -10.36 -7.40
CA ARG A 82 -13.14 -11.27 -7.00
C ARG A 82 -12.08 -10.52 -6.21
N LEU A 83 -11.85 -10.90 -4.96
CA LEU A 83 -10.84 -10.28 -4.08
C LEU A 83 -9.58 -11.13 -3.98
N ARG A 84 -8.45 -10.49 -3.71
CA ARG A 84 -7.23 -11.15 -3.23
C ARG A 84 -7.28 -11.23 -1.72
N HIS A 85 -7.84 -12.31 -1.19
CA HIS A 85 -8.01 -12.49 0.24
C HIS A 85 -6.66 -12.54 0.97
N ALA A 86 -6.60 -11.90 2.15
CA ALA A 86 -5.41 -11.79 2.99
C ALA A 86 -4.21 -11.12 2.30
N ASP A 87 -4.47 -10.33 1.24
CA ASP A 87 -3.47 -9.51 0.58
C ASP A 87 -3.71 -8.02 0.87
N LEU A 88 -2.66 -7.22 0.69
CA LEU A 88 -2.68 -5.77 0.86
C LEU A 88 -2.37 -5.08 -0.47
N GLU A 89 -2.95 -3.90 -0.67
CA GLU A 89 -2.67 -3.03 -1.81
C GLU A 89 -2.43 -1.61 -1.32
N ILE A 90 -1.28 -1.05 -1.71
CA ILE A 90 -0.93 0.33 -1.42
C ILE A 90 -1.41 1.18 -2.60
N ARG A 91 -2.38 2.06 -2.33
CA ARG A 91 -2.93 2.97 -3.34
C ARG A 91 -2.34 4.36 -3.15
N LEU A 92 -1.78 4.89 -4.23
CA LEU A 92 -1.23 6.23 -4.31
C LEU A 92 -2.32 7.22 -4.72
N THR A 93 -1.91 8.45 -5.04
CA THR A 93 -2.77 9.48 -5.61
C THR A 93 -3.42 9.00 -6.90
N GLN A 94 -4.75 8.96 -6.90
CA GLN A 94 -5.59 8.58 -8.05
C GLN A 94 -6.98 9.22 -7.89
N ASP A 95 -7.84 9.04 -8.91
CA ASP A 95 -9.22 9.50 -8.84
C ASP A 95 -9.96 8.87 -7.64
N PRO A 96 -10.91 9.59 -7.01
CA PRO A 96 -11.67 9.06 -5.89
C PRO A 96 -12.30 7.70 -6.23
N PHE A 97 -12.04 6.71 -5.40
CA PHE A 97 -12.47 5.33 -5.65
C PHE A 97 -13.38 4.82 -4.53
N PRO A 98 -14.40 4.01 -4.86
CA PRO A 98 -15.15 3.30 -3.85
C PRO A 98 -14.35 2.10 -3.32
N LEU A 99 -14.69 1.64 -2.13
CA LEU A 99 -14.29 0.30 -1.67
C LEU A 99 -15.34 -0.70 -2.14
N TYR A 100 -14.89 -1.81 -2.73
CA TYR A 100 -15.78 -2.88 -3.15
C TYR A 100 -16.22 -3.74 -1.95
N PRO A 101 -17.33 -4.50 -2.05
CA PRO A 101 -17.75 -5.41 -0.99
C PRO A 101 -16.62 -6.36 -0.59
N GLY A 102 -16.20 -6.30 0.68
CA GLY A 102 -15.12 -7.10 1.25
C GLY A 102 -13.74 -6.42 1.25
N GLU A 103 -13.53 -5.35 0.49
CA GLU A 103 -12.37 -4.47 0.67
C GLU A 103 -12.50 -3.70 1.99
N VAL A 104 -11.39 -3.56 2.70
CA VAL A 104 -11.33 -2.80 3.95
C VAL A 104 -10.18 -1.81 3.86
N LEU A 105 -10.42 -0.55 4.26
CA LEU A 105 -9.35 0.42 4.41
C LEU A 105 -8.58 0.10 5.70
N GLU A 106 -7.45 -0.59 5.58
CA GLU A 106 -6.64 -1.00 6.72
C GLU A 106 -5.85 0.17 7.29
N LYS A 107 -5.23 0.96 6.41
CA LYS A 107 -4.52 2.19 6.78
C LYS A 107 -5.15 3.37 6.07
N ASP A 108 -5.63 4.33 6.86
CA ASP A 108 -6.18 5.58 6.36
C ASP A 108 -5.09 6.44 5.68
N ILE A 109 -5.53 7.49 5.00
CA ILE A 109 -4.71 8.39 4.20
C ILE A 109 -3.53 8.91 5.03
N SER A 110 -2.33 8.53 4.61
CA SER A 110 -1.07 8.85 5.27
C SER A 110 -0.11 9.51 4.28
N PRO A 111 0.69 10.50 4.69
CA PRO A 111 1.68 11.11 3.81
C PRO A 111 2.79 10.11 3.47
N LEU A 112 3.32 10.20 2.25
CA LEU A 112 4.51 9.46 1.85
C LEU A 112 5.74 9.97 2.61
N GLN A 113 6.62 9.04 2.97
CA GLN A 113 7.82 9.37 3.73
C GLN A 113 8.87 10.02 2.82
N VAL A 114 9.16 11.29 3.09
CA VAL A 114 10.22 12.03 2.40
C VAL A 114 11.53 11.79 3.13
N VAL A 115 12.51 11.28 2.40
CA VAL A 115 13.86 11.00 2.88
C VAL A 115 14.75 12.17 2.47
N LEU A 116 15.35 12.83 3.46
CA LEU A 116 16.14 14.03 3.28
C LEU A 116 17.54 13.71 2.73
N PRO A 117 18.26 14.69 2.15
CA PRO A 117 19.68 14.54 1.85
C PRO A 117 20.45 14.11 3.11
N ASN A 118 21.51 13.32 2.94
CA ASN A 118 22.31 12.77 4.05
C ASN A 118 21.52 11.92 5.05
N THR A 119 20.36 11.40 4.64
CA THR A 119 19.59 10.41 5.40
C THR A 119 19.21 9.23 4.52
N ALA A 120 19.03 8.07 5.13
CA ALA A 120 18.58 6.86 4.46
C ALA A 120 17.55 6.12 5.32
N LEU A 121 16.68 5.34 4.68
CA LEU A 121 15.80 4.41 5.38
C LEU A 121 16.46 3.04 5.41
N HIS A 122 16.54 2.44 6.59
CA HIS A 122 16.87 1.03 6.74
C HIS A 122 15.61 0.21 6.53
N LEU A 123 15.59 -0.51 5.41
CA LEU A 123 14.47 -1.32 4.98
C LEU A 123 14.78 -2.79 5.23
N LYS A 124 13.73 -3.56 5.56
CA LYS A 124 13.82 -5.01 5.73
C LYS A 124 12.67 -5.71 5.01
N ALA A 125 12.98 -6.77 4.28
CA ALA A 125 11.97 -7.63 3.69
C ALA A 125 11.28 -8.50 4.76
N LEU A 126 9.96 -8.50 4.77
CA LEU A 126 9.13 -9.36 5.63
C LEU A 126 8.90 -10.74 5.00
N LEU A 127 8.85 -10.80 3.68
CA LEU A 127 8.54 -12.00 2.89
C LEU A 127 9.33 -11.99 1.58
N ASP A 128 9.42 -13.15 0.92
CA ASP A 128 10.11 -13.28 -0.35
C ASP A 128 9.30 -12.59 -1.46
N PHE A 129 9.92 -11.68 -2.21
CA PHE A 129 9.29 -11.00 -3.34
C PHE A 129 10.28 -10.68 -4.45
N GLU A 130 9.75 -10.33 -5.62
CA GLU A 130 10.54 -9.88 -6.76
C GLU A 130 10.50 -8.35 -6.82
N ASP A 131 11.67 -7.71 -6.81
CA ASP A 131 11.76 -6.26 -6.96
C ASP A 131 11.45 -5.84 -8.41
N LYS A 132 11.26 -4.53 -8.64
CA LYS A 132 10.98 -3.92 -9.95
C LYS A 132 12.05 -4.23 -11.00
N ASN A 133 13.25 -4.58 -10.57
CA ASN A 133 14.36 -4.93 -11.45
C ASN A 133 14.36 -6.43 -11.84
N GLY A 134 13.46 -7.24 -11.28
CA GLY A 134 13.45 -8.69 -11.43
C GLY A 134 14.33 -9.43 -10.42
N ASP A 135 14.96 -8.70 -9.50
CA ASP A 135 15.80 -9.27 -8.46
C ASP A 135 14.94 -9.91 -7.37
N LYS A 136 15.27 -11.16 -7.01
CA LYS A 136 14.59 -11.86 -5.91
C LYS A 136 15.14 -11.38 -4.59
N VAL A 137 14.27 -10.76 -3.79
CA VAL A 137 14.55 -10.36 -2.41
C VAL A 137 14.03 -11.45 -1.48
N VAL A 138 14.87 -11.91 -0.56
CA VAL A 138 14.54 -12.96 0.40
C VAL A 138 14.09 -12.32 1.72
N ALA A 139 13.16 -12.96 2.41
CA ALA A 139 12.70 -12.54 3.72
C ALA A 139 13.88 -12.38 4.70
N GLY A 140 13.95 -11.22 5.36
CA GLY A 140 15.04 -10.85 6.25
C GLY A 140 16.20 -10.12 5.57
N ASP A 141 16.19 -9.97 4.25
CA ASP A 141 17.13 -9.10 3.55
C ASP A 141 16.95 -7.65 4.01
N GLU A 142 18.07 -6.94 4.13
CA GLU A 142 18.13 -5.57 4.63
C GLU A 142 18.88 -4.70 3.63
N TRP A 143 18.34 -3.52 3.32
CA TRP A 143 18.99 -2.56 2.41
C TRP A 143 18.67 -1.12 2.82
N LEU A 144 19.34 -0.18 2.16
CA LEU A 144 19.16 1.24 2.38
C LEU A 144 18.41 1.88 1.21
N PHE A 145 17.46 2.75 1.52
CA PHE A 145 16.92 3.72 0.58
C PHE A 145 17.54 5.08 0.87
N GLU A 146 18.48 5.51 0.02
CA GLU A 146 19.22 6.76 0.18
C GLU A 146 18.40 7.97 -0.30
N GLY A 147 18.41 9.05 0.49
CA GLY A 147 17.82 10.33 0.09
C GLY A 147 18.76 11.18 -0.80
N PRO A 148 18.26 12.25 -1.44
CA PRO A 148 16.91 12.78 -1.34
C PRO A 148 15.91 12.02 -2.22
N GLY A 149 14.78 11.61 -1.64
CA GLY A 149 13.75 10.86 -2.37
C GLY A 149 12.46 10.70 -1.59
N THR A 150 11.37 10.39 -2.27
CA THR A 150 10.12 9.99 -1.60
C THR A 150 10.04 8.47 -1.62
N TYR A 151 10.02 7.87 -0.42
CA TYR A 151 9.86 6.43 -0.29
C TYR A 151 8.40 6.06 -0.54
N ILE A 152 8.17 5.13 -1.47
CA ILE A 152 6.87 4.52 -1.72
C ILE A 152 6.83 3.22 -0.91
N PRO A 153 5.97 3.12 0.11
CA PRO A 153 5.84 1.92 0.91
C PRO A 153 5.47 0.71 0.05
N ARG A 154 5.94 -0.47 0.47
CA ARG A 154 5.59 -1.76 -0.11
C ARG A 154 5.01 -2.65 0.98
N LYS A 155 4.12 -3.57 0.61
CA LYS A 155 3.47 -4.46 1.59
C LYS A 155 4.44 -5.51 2.14
N GLU A 156 5.47 -5.84 1.36
CA GLU A 156 6.49 -6.84 1.67
C GLU A 156 7.67 -6.26 2.46
N VAL A 157 7.71 -4.95 2.67
CA VAL A 157 8.89 -4.24 3.20
C VAL A 157 8.52 -3.42 4.43
N GLU A 158 9.28 -3.59 5.50
CA GLU A 158 9.18 -2.82 6.73
C GLU A 158 10.29 -1.76 6.79
N VAL A 159 9.96 -0.57 7.29
CA VAL A 159 10.94 0.49 7.60
C VAL A 159 11.37 0.31 9.05
N LEU A 160 12.63 -0.07 9.27
CA LEU A 160 13.17 -0.29 10.61
C LEU A 160 13.56 1.02 11.30
N GLU A 161 14.44 1.79 10.65
CA GLU A 161 14.96 3.05 11.19
C GLU A 161 15.36 4.05 10.10
N ILE A 162 15.52 5.31 10.51
CA ILE A 162 16.06 6.37 9.67
C ILE A 162 17.51 6.58 10.09
N ILE A 163 18.44 6.31 9.18
CA ILE A 163 19.87 6.47 9.40
C ILE A 163 20.29 7.86 8.93
N GLN A 164 20.98 8.61 9.78
CA GLN A 164 21.60 9.88 9.44
C GLN A 164 23.08 9.68 9.10
N ALA A 165 23.57 10.37 8.07
CA ALA A 165 24.98 10.35 7.73
C ALA A 165 25.80 11.02 8.83
N THR A 166 26.93 10.39 9.20
CA THR A 166 27.91 10.99 10.10
C THR A 166 28.89 11.83 9.29
N VAL A 167 29.03 13.11 9.63
CA VAL A 167 29.95 14.03 8.93
C VAL A 167 31.37 13.86 9.48
N VAL A 168 32.30 13.43 8.63
CA VAL A 168 33.73 13.29 8.93
C VAL A 168 34.44 14.58 8.52
N ARG A 169 35.12 15.26 9.46
CA ARG A 169 35.92 16.46 9.18
C ARG A 169 37.36 16.11 8.80
N GLN A 170 38.13 17.11 8.37
CA GLN A 170 39.56 16.94 8.13
C GLN A 170 40.26 16.40 9.38
N ASN A 171 41.14 15.40 9.19
CA ASN A 171 41.83 14.66 10.26
C ASN A 171 40.92 13.86 11.20
N GLN A 172 39.71 13.51 10.76
CA GLN A 172 38.84 12.53 11.42
C GLN A 172 38.67 11.30 10.52
N ALA A 173 38.33 10.16 11.13
CA ALA A 173 38.02 8.92 10.44
C ALA A 173 36.79 8.29 11.11
N LEU A 174 36.03 7.49 10.35
CA LEU A 174 34.89 6.75 10.85
C LEU A 174 35.26 5.28 11.01
N ARG A 175 35.13 4.78 12.24
CA ARG A 175 35.33 3.36 12.51
C ARG A 175 34.02 2.61 12.35
N LEU A 176 33.99 1.70 11.38
CA LEU A 176 32.84 0.86 11.06
C LEU A 176 33.08 -0.57 11.52
N ARG A 177 31.99 -1.29 11.82
CA ARG A 177 32.02 -2.72 12.10
C ARG A 177 30.96 -3.41 11.27
N ALA A 178 31.37 -4.40 10.47
CA ALA A 178 30.46 -5.20 9.67
C ALA A 178 29.59 -6.08 10.59
N ARG A 179 28.26 -5.90 10.52
CA ARG A 179 27.30 -6.73 11.27
C ARG A 179 27.07 -8.10 10.63
N LYS A 180 27.20 -8.19 9.30
CA LYS A 180 27.11 -9.39 8.47
C LYS A 180 28.22 -9.32 7.42
N GLU A 181 28.43 -10.40 6.69
CA GLU A 181 29.29 -10.39 5.50
C GLU A 181 28.75 -9.39 4.48
N CYS A 182 29.57 -8.42 4.10
CA CYS A 182 29.15 -7.34 3.21
C CYS A 182 30.32 -6.82 2.37
N TRP A 183 29.97 -6.15 1.28
CA TRP A 183 30.92 -5.38 0.48
C TRP A 183 30.89 -3.94 0.99
N ASP A 184 32.07 -3.38 1.27
CA ASP A 184 32.16 -1.97 1.62
C ASP A 184 32.01 -1.08 0.37
N ARG A 185 32.00 0.24 0.60
CA ARG A 185 31.85 1.23 -0.48
C ARG A 185 33.03 1.24 -1.46
N GLU A 186 34.20 0.75 -1.04
CA GLU A 186 35.39 0.64 -1.88
C GLU A 186 35.42 -0.69 -2.67
N GLY A 187 34.41 -1.54 -2.50
CA GLY A 187 34.29 -2.84 -3.17
C GLY A 187 35.14 -3.93 -2.53
N LYS A 188 35.56 -3.77 -1.26
CA LYS A 188 36.31 -4.77 -0.52
C LYS A 188 35.37 -5.59 0.38
N GLU A 189 35.59 -6.90 0.35
CA GLU A 189 34.82 -7.86 1.12
C GLU A 189 35.15 -7.75 2.63
N ARG A 190 34.11 -7.72 3.47
CA ARG A 190 34.21 -7.62 4.93
C ARG A 190 33.50 -8.79 5.57
N VAL A 191 34.21 -9.51 6.43
CA VAL A 191 33.67 -10.61 7.24
C VAL A 191 32.89 -10.08 8.44
N THR A 192 31.97 -10.89 8.96
CA THR A 192 31.21 -10.58 10.17
C THR A 192 32.12 -10.23 11.34
N GLY A 193 31.90 -9.08 11.97
CA GLY A 193 32.73 -8.56 13.07
C GLY A 193 34.01 -7.87 12.64
N GLY A 194 34.33 -7.87 11.34
CA GLY A 194 35.44 -7.12 10.76
C GLY A 194 35.30 -5.62 11.05
N VAL A 195 36.40 -5.01 11.45
CA VAL A 195 36.48 -3.57 11.71
C VAL A 195 37.14 -2.90 10.52
N ASP A 196 36.58 -1.76 10.13
CA ASP A 196 37.17 -0.89 9.12
C ASP A 196 37.39 0.52 9.70
N GLU A 197 38.50 1.14 9.34
CA GLU A 197 38.80 2.54 9.66
C GLU A 197 38.84 3.29 8.33
N GLY A 198 37.67 3.73 7.89
CA GLY A 198 37.51 4.49 6.65
C GLY A 198 37.73 5.98 6.88
N CYS A 199 38.39 6.64 5.93
CA CYS A 199 38.58 8.09 5.85
C CYS A 199 37.56 8.71 4.88
#